data_AF-A0A3T2ZUW8-F1
#
_entry.id   AF-A0A3T2ZUW8-F1
#
_cell.length_a   1.000
_cell.length_b   1.000
_cell.length_c   1.000
_cell.angle_alpha   90.00
_cell.angle_beta   90.00
_cell.angle_gamma   90.00
#
_symmetry.space_group_name_H-M   'P 1'
#
loop_
_entity.id
_entity.type
_entity.pdbx_description
1 polymer ?
#
loop_
_entity_poly.entity_id
_entity_poly.type
_entity_poly.pdbx_seq_one_letter_code
_entity_poly.pdbx_strand_id
1 'polypeptide(L)'
;MNMFSHINVDACKTPGCKNLGILGSPDYLPQGKNVLCRACGFLFPIISARSLNLFRQAANQPWKGLVKSCPHCGGTSLKKYGFSTKGERRMYCRQCNKTFISYTAIRGDARQENLATLIGEGASLVEIRAALAIDSTGFSRELQKLSRRANQAERDFVFPAFDIAMSTRAFRVKFNGGDSSLYVLVTAEEESGKVVAISTNYSAQPVEADYQYHSDYEERLPSGTLAHLVQRKEAMTMRRNVLFDVDYGPAILYKNDPGMLVKPVLPAYRHFELVQALTDERSLNVQHYLDHECFILGGCMMANFSYLRQGRCHISFVRERGVTPPKRDLPPRLFLSGGIRNNVWRTFSTRDYAMAVCNLTGNKKVSLLRHATLNSATAFIRYVHNHPFLPHLNRMSPGNVVAVLDYLKFEYNASRN
;
A
#
# COMPACT_ATOMS: atom_id res chain seq x y z
N MET A 1 -10.95 3.23 -9.31
CA MET A 1 -10.32 4.47 -9.81
C MET A 1 -9.25 4.11 -10.83
N ASN A 2 -8.79 5.01 -11.70
CA ASN A 2 -7.70 4.66 -12.61
C ASN A 2 -6.35 5.21 -12.14
N MET A 3 -5.36 4.32 -12.05
CA MET A 3 -4.02 4.58 -11.54
C MET A 3 -3.31 5.77 -12.21
N PHE A 4 -3.58 6.10 -13.48
CA PHE A 4 -2.93 7.21 -14.18
C PHE A 4 -3.83 8.42 -14.47
N SER A 5 -5.11 8.38 -14.11
CA SER A 5 -5.98 9.56 -14.25
C SER A 5 -5.78 10.52 -13.09
N HIS A 6 -6.01 11.82 -13.26
CA HIS A 6 -6.14 12.72 -12.11
C HIS A 6 -7.33 12.31 -11.24
N ILE A 7 -7.15 12.33 -9.92
CA ILE A 7 -8.22 12.02 -8.95
C ILE A 7 -8.39 13.12 -7.92
N ASN A 8 -9.61 13.22 -7.40
CA ASN A 8 -9.94 13.87 -6.14
C ASN A 8 -10.61 12.83 -5.25
N VAL A 9 -10.29 12.85 -3.96
CA VAL A 9 -10.76 11.89 -2.97
C VAL A 9 -11.49 12.56 -1.80
N ASP A 10 -11.80 13.85 -1.91
CA ASP A 10 -12.51 14.65 -0.91
C ASP A 10 -14.01 14.37 -0.94
N ALA A 11 -14.33 13.15 -0.49
CA ALA A 11 -15.68 12.66 -0.29
C ALA A 11 -15.85 12.06 1.11
N CYS A 12 -17.10 11.93 1.53
CA CYS A 12 -17.50 11.17 2.70
C CYS A 12 -17.06 9.71 2.56
N LYS A 13 -16.45 9.17 3.62
CA LYS A 13 -15.94 7.78 3.70
C LYS A 13 -16.63 7.03 4.84
N THR A 14 -17.87 7.41 5.12
CA THR A 14 -18.72 6.78 6.14
C THR A 14 -19.60 5.72 5.46
N PRO A 15 -19.39 4.43 5.78
CA PRO A 15 -20.23 3.35 5.28
C PRO A 15 -21.72 3.59 5.58
N GLY A 16 -22.60 3.30 4.62
CA GLY A 16 -24.05 3.53 4.75
C GLY A 16 -24.52 4.97 4.57
N CYS A 17 -23.61 5.96 4.49
CA CYS A 17 -23.99 7.33 4.19
C CYS A 17 -24.36 7.49 2.70
N LYS A 18 -25.44 8.24 2.41
CA LYS A 18 -25.84 8.58 1.03
C LYS A 18 -24.76 9.33 0.24
N ASN A 19 -23.85 10.03 0.92
CA ASN A 19 -22.73 10.75 0.32
C ASN A 19 -21.44 9.95 0.20
N LEU A 20 -21.45 8.66 0.57
CA LEU A 20 -20.25 7.81 0.46
C LEU A 20 -19.66 7.90 -0.94
N GLY A 21 -18.39 8.31 -1.04
CA GLY A 21 -17.64 8.43 -2.30
C GLY A 21 -18.14 9.50 -3.29
N ILE A 22 -19.14 10.31 -2.93
CA ILE A 22 -19.65 11.39 -3.78
C ILE A 22 -18.77 12.64 -3.58
N LEU A 23 -18.17 13.14 -4.66
CA LEU A 23 -17.41 14.39 -4.66
C LEU A 23 -18.37 15.58 -4.76
N GLY A 24 -18.01 16.70 -4.12
CA GLY A 24 -18.74 17.98 -4.27
C GLY A 24 -20.21 17.93 -3.86
N SER A 25 -20.58 17.05 -2.93
CA SER A 25 -21.97 16.96 -2.45
C SER A 25 -22.42 18.28 -1.82
N PRO A 26 -23.67 18.75 -2.06
CA PRO A 26 -24.21 19.94 -1.40
C PRO A 26 -24.37 19.77 0.13
N ASP A 27 -24.26 18.54 0.64
CA ASP A 27 -24.26 18.26 2.07
C ASP A 27 -22.91 18.54 2.75
N TYR A 28 -21.88 18.91 1.98
CA TYR A 28 -20.53 19.17 2.50
C TYR A 28 -20.38 20.62 2.93
N LEU A 29 -20.06 20.82 4.20
CA LEU A 29 -19.77 22.14 4.78
C LEU A 29 -18.29 22.24 5.17
N PRO A 30 -17.55 23.25 4.69
CA PRO A 30 -16.20 23.52 5.17
C PRO A 30 -16.18 23.78 6.68
N GLN A 31 -15.24 23.18 7.39
CA GLN A 31 -15.06 23.37 8.82
C GLN A 31 -13.55 23.36 9.15
N GLY A 32 -12.93 24.53 9.05
CA GLY A 32 -11.48 24.69 9.20
C GLY A 32 -10.72 23.90 8.13
N LYS A 33 -9.82 23.01 8.54
CA LYS A 33 -9.04 22.11 7.65
C LYS A 33 -9.81 20.85 7.20
N ASN A 34 -11.04 20.70 7.65
CA ASN A 34 -11.87 19.52 7.41
C ASN A 34 -13.18 19.90 6.70
N VAL A 35 -13.94 18.88 6.31
CA VAL A 35 -15.28 19.00 5.72
C VAL A 35 -16.26 18.15 6.53
N LEU A 36 -17.35 18.78 6.96
CA LEU A 36 -18.47 18.12 7.62
C LEU A 36 -19.45 17.59 6.58
N CYS A 37 -19.75 16.29 6.64
CA CYS A 37 -20.85 15.71 5.88
C CYS A 37 -22.15 15.80 6.68
N ARG A 38 -23.04 16.75 6.35
CA ARG A 38 -24.32 16.94 7.05
C ARG A 38 -25.22 15.70 7.08
N ALA A 39 -25.12 14.84 6.08
CA ALA A 39 -25.92 13.62 6.00
C ALA A 39 -25.59 12.57 7.07
N CYS A 40 -24.36 12.55 7.59
CA CYS A 40 -23.95 11.56 8.59
C CYS A 40 -23.22 12.16 9.81
N GLY A 41 -23.03 13.48 9.84
CA GLY A 41 -22.30 14.19 10.89
C GLY A 41 -20.79 13.94 10.91
N PHE A 42 -20.24 13.13 10.00
CA PHE A 42 -18.82 12.80 10.00
C PHE A 42 -17.96 13.95 9.45
N LEU A 43 -16.88 14.25 10.17
CA LEU A 43 -15.86 15.21 9.77
C LEU A 43 -14.70 14.47 9.09
N PHE A 44 -14.42 14.78 7.82
CA PHE A 44 -13.31 14.18 7.09
C PHE A 44 -12.28 15.23 6.64
N PRO A 45 -10.98 14.90 6.65
CA PRO A 45 -9.95 15.83 6.23
C PRO A 45 -9.88 15.94 4.71
N ILE A 46 -9.46 17.12 4.24
CA ILE A 46 -9.19 17.40 2.84
C ILE A 46 -7.82 16.80 2.48
N ILE A 47 -7.74 16.13 1.34
CA ILE A 47 -6.50 15.62 0.75
C ILE A 47 -6.29 16.36 -0.57
N SER A 48 -5.25 17.19 -0.62
CA SER A 48 -4.94 18.01 -1.80
C SER A 48 -4.83 17.13 -3.05
N ALA A 49 -5.74 17.38 -3.99
CA ALA A 49 -5.70 16.73 -5.30
C ALA A 49 -4.36 17.00 -6.00
N ARG A 50 -3.74 18.17 -5.81
CA ARG A 50 -2.44 18.48 -6.42
C ARG A 50 -1.36 17.57 -5.87
N SER A 51 -1.14 17.56 -4.56
CA SER A 51 -0.10 16.72 -3.93
C SER A 51 -0.32 15.23 -4.17
N LEU A 52 -1.57 14.77 -4.08
CA LEU A 52 -1.92 13.37 -4.38
C LEU A 52 -1.58 12.98 -5.82
N ASN A 53 -1.94 13.81 -6.80
CA ASN A 53 -1.67 13.50 -8.20
C ASN A 53 -0.19 13.63 -8.57
N LEU A 54 0.56 14.58 -8.00
CA LEU A 54 2.01 14.69 -8.18
C LEU A 54 2.73 13.43 -7.65
N PHE A 55 2.38 13.01 -6.43
CA PHE A 55 2.92 11.79 -5.84
C PHE A 55 2.57 10.56 -6.70
N ARG A 56 1.30 10.41 -7.11
CA ARG A 56 0.85 9.30 -7.96
C ARG A 56 1.61 9.26 -9.28
N GLN A 57 1.79 10.40 -9.94
CA GLN A 57 2.55 10.48 -11.20
C GLN A 57 3.98 9.98 -11.05
N ALA A 58 4.66 10.31 -9.94
CA ALA A 58 6.01 9.84 -9.63
C ALA A 58 6.02 8.33 -9.28
N ALA A 59 5.18 7.92 -8.34
CA ALA A 59 5.12 6.53 -7.85
C ALA A 59 4.62 5.53 -8.91
N ASN A 60 3.94 5.99 -9.96
CA ASN A 60 3.40 5.13 -11.02
C ASN A 60 4.35 5.01 -12.23
N GLN A 61 5.49 5.73 -12.26
CA GLN A 61 6.49 5.58 -13.32
C GLN A 61 6.95 4.12 -13.52
N PRO A 62 7.26 3.35 -12.45
CA PRO A 62 7.68 1.95 -12.60
C PRO A 62 6.59 1.01 -13.12
N TRP A 63 5.36 1.48 -13.28
CA TRP A 63 4.19 0.70 -13.74
C TRP A 63 3.72 1.09 -15.15
N LYS A 64 4.32 2.11 -15.77
CA LYS A 64 3.97 2.54 -17.13
C LYS A 64 4.08 1.39 -18.13
N GLY A 65 3.02 1.13 -18.88
CA GLY A 65 3.00 0.05 -19.88
C GLY A 65 3.00 -1.37 -19.31
N LEU A 66 2.95 -1.53 -17.98
CA LEU A 66 2.79 -2.84 -17.32
C LEU A 66 1.34 -3.14 -17.02
N VAL A 67 0.60 -2.17 -16.49
CA VAL A 67 -0.84 -2.30 -16.23
C VAL A 67 -1.67 -2.01 -17.48
N LYS A 68 -2.89 -2.56 -17.53
CA LYS A 68 -3.83 -2.46 -18.67
C LYS A 68 -4.59 -1.12 -18.72
N SER A 69 -3.86 -0.03 -18.62
CA SER A 69 -4.40 1.34 -18.70
C SER A 69 -3.38 2.28 -19.36
N CYS A 70 -3.88 3.32 -20.02
CA CYS A 70 -3.02 4.33 -20.63
C CYS A 70 -2.16 5.04 -19.57
N PRO A 71 -0.82 5.05 -19.68
CA PRO A 71 0.07 5.70 -18.72
C PRO A 71 0.02 7.23 -18.75
N HIS A 72 -0.75 7.82 -19.66
CA HIS A 72 -0.87 9.28 -19.82
C HIS A 72 -2.17 9.86 -19.28
N CYS A 73 -3.27 9.11 -19.34
CA CYS A 73 -4.58 9.60 -18.90
C CYS A 73 -5.39 8.60 -18.08
N GLY A 74 -4.90 7.36 -17.92
CA GLY A 74 -5.63 6.27 -17.30
C GLY A 74 -6.69 5.62 -18.18
N GLY A 75 -6.93 6.08 -19.41
CA GLY A 75 -7.94 5.46 -20.28
C GLY A 75 -7.70 3.95 -20.51
N THR A 76 -8.78 3.16 -20.49
CA THR A 76 -8.75 1.71 -20.78
C THR A 76 -9.09 1.37 -22.24
N SER A 77 -9.52 2.37 -23.02
CA SER A 77 -9.81 2.24 -24.45
C SER A 77 -8.50 2.20 -25.27
N LEU A 78 -7.90 1.01 -25.38
CA LEU A 78 -6.58 0.79 -25.97
C LEU A 78 -6.68 -0.03 -27.27
N LYS A 79 -6.02 0.43 -28.33
CA LYS A 79 -5.90 -0.27 -29.62
C LYS A 79 -4.44 -0.67 -29.89
N LYS A 80 -4.21 -1.86 -30.44
CA LYS A 80 -2.88 -2.26 -30.93
C LYS A 80 -2.42 -1.30 -32.05
N TYR A 81 -1.16 -0.85 -32.01
CA TYR A 81 -0.61 0.16 -32.92
C TYR A 81 0.81 -0.21 -33.40
N GLY A 82 0.96 -1.44 -33.89
CA GLY A 82 2.23 -1.97 -34.40
C GLY A 82 3.28 -2.26 -33.33
N PHE A 83 4.54 -2.22 -33.74
CA PHE A 83 5.70 -2.54 -32.89
C PHE A 83 6.73 -1.41 -32.90
N SER A 84 7.55 -1.32 -31.84
CA SER A 84 8.74 -0.47 -31.80
C SER A 84 9.86 -1.07 -32.66
N THR A 85 10.91 -0.30 -32.93
CA THR A 85 12.13 -0.78 -33.61
C THR A 85 12.79 -1.95 -32.88
N LYS A 86 12.57 -2.06 -31.55
CA LYS A 86 13.06 -3.16 -30.71
C LYS A 86 12.09 -4.36 -30.65
N GLY A 87 11.04 -4.37 -31.47
CA GLY A 87 10.01 -5.41 -31.51
C GLY A 87 9.01 -5.36 -30.36
N GLU A 88 8.93 -4.27 -29.61
CA GLU A 88 8.01 -4.17 -28.47
C GLU A 88 6.63 -3.71 -28.92
N ARG A 89 5.57 -4.28 -28.36
CA ARG A 89 4.20 -3.96 -28.74
C ARG A 89 3.85 -2.51 -28.40
N ARG A 90 3.40 -1.74 -29.40
CA ARG A 90 2.91 -0.37 -29.22
C ARG A 90 1.39 -0.37 -29.11
N MET A 91 0.88 0.41 -28.17
CA MET A 91 -0.55 0.63 -27.93
C MET A 91 -0.89 2.09 -28.20
N TYR A 92 -2.10 2.32 -28.71
CA TYR A 92 -2.69 3.64 -28.92
C TYR A 92 -3.89 3.82 -27.99
N CYS A 93 -3.92 4.93 -27.25
CA CYS A 93 -5.05 5.29 -26.40
C CYS A 93 -6.06 6.13 -27.18
N ARG A 94 -7.30 5.65 -27.32
CA ARG A 94 -8.37 6.38 -28.02
C ARG A 94 -8.89 7.60 -27.26
N GLN A 95 -8.59 7.71 -25.97
CA GLN A 95 -9.07 8.82 -25.13
C GLN A 95 -8.16 10.04 -25.19
N CYS A 96 -6.83 9.84 -25.25
CA CYS A 96 -5.87 10.95 -25.28
C CYS A 96 -5.02 10.99 -26.56
N ASN A 97 -5.28 10.08 -27.51
CA ASN A 97 -4.59 9.96 -28.80
C ASN A 97 -3.07 9.75 -28.71
N LYS A 98 -2.56 9.34 -27.54
CA LYS A 98 -1.13 9.05 -27.33
C LYS A 98 -0.82 7.57 -27.54
N THR A 99 0.41 7.29 -27.99
CA THR A 99 0.95 5.94 -28.07
C THR A 99 1.91 5.65 -26.92
N PHE A 100 2.01 4.39 -26.53
CA PHE A 100 2.97 3.92 -25.51
C PHE A 100 3.37 2.47 -25.76
N ILE A 101 4.46 2.04 -25.13
CA ILE A 101 4.95 0.67 -25.23
C ILE A 101 4.29 -0.19 -24.15
N SER A 102 3.70 -1.32 -24.56
CA SER A 102 3.23 -2.38 -23.69
C SER A 102 4.27 -3.50 -23.70
N TYR A 103 4.96 -3.66 -22.58
CA TYR A 103 5.94 -4.71 -22.41
C TYR A 103 5.20 -6.04 -22.26
N THR A 104 5.66 -7.11 -22.91
CA THR A 104 4.97 -8.42 -22.91
C THR A 104 5.94 -9.55 -22.57
N ALA A 105 7.11 -9.58 -23.20
CA ALA A 105 8.16 -10.52 -22.87
C ALA A 105 9.09 -9.96 -21.78
N ILE A 106 9.42 -10.78 -20.79
CA ILE A 106 10.58 -10.55 -19.91
C ILE A 106 11.81 -10.97 -20.70
N ARG A 107 12.80 -10.10 -20.83
CA ARG A 107 14.09 -10.45 -21.43
C ARG A 107 15.06 -10.81 -20.31
N GLY A 108 15.75 -11.94 -20.48
CA GLY A 108 16.87 -12.30 -19.61
C GLY A 108 17.97 -11.27 -19.72
N ASP A 109 18.57 -10.93 -18.58
CA ASP A 109 19.72 -10.04 -18.48
C ASP A 109 20.64 -10.62 -17.41
N ALA A 110 21.78 -11.17 -17.85
CA ALA A 110 22.73 -11.85 -16.99
C ALA A 110 23.26 -10.94 -15.87
N ARG A 111 23.38 -9.63 -16.13
CA ARG A 111 23.80 -8.67 -15.10
C ARG A 111 22.73 -8.54 -14.01
N GLN A 112 21.46 -8.54 -14.41
CA GLN A 112 20.32 -8.46 -13.49
C GLN A 112 20.16 -9.75 -12.68
N GLU A 113 20.45 -10.91 -13.28
CA GLU A 113 20.50 -12.21 -12.57
C GLU A 113 21.64 -12.29 -11.57
N ASN A 114 22.82 -11.79 -11.93
CA ASN A 114 23.94 -11.68 -10.99
C ASN A 114 23.59 -10.75 -9.82
N LEU A 115 23.04 -9.56 -10.10
CA LEU A 115 22.57 -8.64 -9.05
C LEU A 115 21.52 -9.28 -8.12
N ALA A 116 20.55 -9.98 -8.69
CA ALA A 116 19.52 -10.70 -7.93
C ALA A 116 20.13 -11.75 -6.99
N THR A 117 21.08 -12.54 -7.49
CA THR A 117 21.81 -13.56 -6.72
C THR A 117 22.57 -12.94 -5.56
N LEU A 118 23.34 -11.88 -5.82
CA LEU A 118 24.11 -11.19 -4.79
C LEU A 118 23.24 -10.56 -3.70
N ILE A 119 22.05 -10.05 -4.06
CA ILE A 119 21.06 -9.57 -3.07
C ILE A 119 20.56 -10.73 -2.23
N GLY A 120 20.16 -11.86 -2.84
CA GLY A 120 19.66 -13.04 -2.13
C GLY A 120 20.70 -13.64 -1.16
N GLU A 121 21.98 -13.62 -1.54
CA GLU A 121 23.11 -14.06 -0.71
C GLU A 121 23.48 -13.06 0.39
N GLY A 122 22.93 -11.83 0.37
CA GLY A 122 23.24 -10.79 1.33
C GLY A 122 24.60 -10.13 1.13
N ALA A 123 25.15 -10.15 -0.09
CA ALA A 123 26.43 -9.53 -0.41
C ALA A 123 26.45 -8.04 -0.05
N SER A 124 27.62 -7.51 0.33
CA SER A 124 27.78 -6.10 0.67
C SER A 124 27.70 -5.19 -0.56
N LEU A 125 27.41 -3.90 -0.31
CA LEU A 125 27.39 -2.88 -1.37
C LEU A 125 28.75 -2.71 -2.09
N VAL A 126 29.85 -3.08 -1.43
CA VAL A 126 31.19 -3.04 -2.03
C VAL A 126 31.39 -4.23 -2.95
N GLU A 127 31.05 -5.44 -2.48
CA GLU A 127 31.14 -6.67 -3.28
C GLU A 127 30.24 -6.60 -4.52
N ILE A 128 29.01 -6.11 -4.40
CA ILE A 128 28.11 -5.96 -5.55
C ILE A 128 28.68 -5.02 -6.60
N ARG A 129 29.21 -3.87 -6.19
CA ARG A 129 29.80 -2.91 -7.12
C ARG A 129 31.04 -3.46 -7.82
N ALA A 130 31.87 -4.19 -7.08
CA ALA A 130 33.04 -4.86 -7.63
C ALA A 130 32.64 -5.97 -8.63
N ALA A 131 31.72 -6.86 -8.24
CA ALA A 131 31.26 -7.97 -9.06
C ALA A 131 30.58 -7.53 -10.36
N LEU A 132 29.86 -6.40 -10.33
CA LEU A 132 29.18 -5.85 -11.51
C LEU A 132 30.03 -4.82 -12.28
N ALA A 133 31.22 -4.47 -11.78
CA ALA A 133 32.10 -3.42 -12.31
C ALA A 133 31.36 -2.07 -12.52
N ILE A 134 30.65 -1.60 -11.48
CA ILE A 134 29.85 -0.37 -11.51
C ILE A 134 30.13 0.55 -10.31
N ASP A 135 29.95 1.85 -10.53
CA ASP A 135 29.95 2.86 -9.48
C ASP A 135 28.59 2.95 -8.76
N SER A 136 28.45 3.88 -7.83
CA SER A 136 27.19 4.08 -7.07
C SER A 136 26.02 4.52 -7.97
N THR A 137 26.29 5.29 -9.03
CA THR A 137 25.26 5.73 -10.00
C THR A 137 24.80 4.55 -10.86
N GLY A 138 25.75 3.77 -11.37
CA GLY A 138 25.52 2.54 -12.11
C GLY A 138 24.73 1.54 -11.27
N PHE A 139 25.10 1.36 -10.01
CA PHE A 139 24.40 0.47 -9.08
C PHE A 139 22.93 0.88 -8.90
N SER A 140 22.67 2.17 -8.64
CA SER A 140 21.30 2.68 -8.51
C SER A 140 20.48 2.42 -9.78
N ARG A 141 21.09 2.59 -10.96
CA ARG A 141 20.43 2.30 -12.25
C ARG A 141 20.13 0.81 -12.44
N GLU A 142 21.04 -0.08 -12.06
CA GLU A 142 20.79 -1.52 -12.14
C GLU A 142 19.70 -1.98 -11.17
N LEU A 143 19.59 -1.39 -9.97
CA LEU A 143 18.48 -1.64 -9.04
C LEU A 143 17.13 -1.21 -9.62
N GLN A 144 17.05 -0.05 -10.29
CA GLN A 144 15.81 0.39 -10.93
C GLN A 144 15.37 -0.55 -12.06
N LYS A 145 16.33 -1.08 -12.84
CA LYS A 145 16.05 -2.12 -13.85
C LYS A 145 15.56 -3.40 -13.21
N LEU A 146 16.13 -3.81 -12.07
CA LEU A 146 15.73 -5.03 -11.35
C LEU A 146 14.31 -4.90 -10.81
N SER A 147 13.99 -3.79 -10.13
CA SER A 147 12.63 -3.45 -9.69
C SER A 147 11.64 -3.47 -10.85
N ARG A 148 12.02 -2.90 -12.00
CA ARG A 148 11.19 -2.88 -13.19
C ARG A 148 10.92 -4.29 -13.74
N ARG A 149 11.94 -5.17 -13.78
CA ARG A 149 11.81 -6.58 -14.17
C ARG A 149 10.90 -7.34 -13.21
N ALA A 150 11.09 -7.15 -11.90
CA ALA A 150 10.24 -7.72 -10.85
C ALA A 150 8.77 -7.31 -11.05
N ASN A 151 8.48 -6.01 -11.19
CA ASN A 151 7.12 -5.53 -11.42
C ASN A 151 6.51 -6.04 -12.74
N GLN A 152 7.32 -6.30 -13.76
CA GLN A 152 6.84 -6.90 -15.00
C GLN A 152 6.45 -8.37 -14.82
N ALA A 153 7.19 -9.14 -14.03
CA ALA A 153 6.85 -10.53 -13.72
C ALA A 153 5.58 -10.63 -12.85
N GLU A 154 5.48 -9.76 -11.85
CA GLU A 154 4.40 -9.80 -10.85
C GLU A 154 3.03 -9.39 -11.41
N ARG A 155 2.98 -8.55 -12.45
CA ARG A 155 1.70 -8.10 -13.03
C ARG A 155 0.85 -9.23 -13.62
N ASP A 156 1.51 -10.32 -14.04
CA ASP A 156 0.88 -11.40 -14.78
C ASP A 156 0.34 -12.48 -13.82
N PHE A 157 0.56 -12.31 -12.50
CA PHE A 157 0.11 -13.24 -11.49
C PHE A 157 -1.42 -13.44 -11.53
N VAL A 158 -1.83 -14.70 -11.44
CA VAL A 158 -3.23 -15.13 -11.44
C VAL A 158 -3.57 -15.62 -10.04
N PHE A 159 -4.47 -14.91 -9.37
CA PHE A 159 -5.05 -15.40 -8.11
C PHE A 159 -5.93 -16.62 -8.39
N PRO A 160 -5.82 -17.70 -7.58
CA PRO A 160 -6.52 -18.96 -7.83
C PRO A 160 -8.04 -18.85 -7.61
N ALA A 161 -8.48 -17.92 -6.75
CA ALA A 161 -9.87 -17.73 -6.38
C ALA A 161 -10.45 -16.42 -6.93
N PHE A 162 -11.75 -16.45 -7.25
CA PHE A 162 -12.53 -15.25 -7.56
C PHE A 162 -12.86 -14.42 -6.31
N ASP A 163 -12.99 -15.08 -5.16
CA ASP A 163 -13.20 -14.45 -3.87
C ASP A 163 -11.86 -14.33 -3.15
N ILE A 164 -11.27 -13.14 -3.18
CA ILE A 164 -9.94 -12.91 -2.63
C ILE A 164 -10.02 -12.24 -1.26
N ALA A 165 -9.19 -12.71 -0.33
CA ALA A 165 -8.96 -12.05 0.95
C ALA A 165 -7.55 -11.47 0.97
N MET A 166 -7.41 -10.23 1.42
CA MET A 166 -6.15 -9.53 1.45
C MET A 166 -5.89 -8.95 2.83
N SER A 167 -4.66 -9.04 3.33
CA SER A 167 -4.21 -8.24 4.46
C SER A 167 -3.32 -7.10 4.02
N THR A 168 -3.52 -5.93 4.63
CA THR A 168 -2.65 -4.77 4.47
C THR A 168 -2.04 -4.38 5.80
N ARG A 169 -0.72 -4.26 5.84
CA ARG A 169 0.02 -3.79 7.02
C ARG A 169 0.98 -2.67 6.68
N ALA A 170 1.21 -1.83 7.68
CA ALA A 170 2.29 -0.87 7.68
C ALA A 170 3.52 -1.41 8.42
N PHE A 171 4.70 -1.07 7.93
CA PHE A 171 5.98 -1.29 8.63
C PHE A 171 6.99 -0.22 8.22
N ARG A 172 8.19 -0.29 8.81
CA ARG A 172 9.25 0.69 8.59
C ARG A 172 10.53 0.01 8.13
N VAL A 173 11.25 0.69 7.24
CA VAL A 173 12.56 0.25 6.75
C VAL A 173 13.53 1.42 6.86
N LYS A 174 14.68 1.20 7.50
CA LYS A 174 15.70 2.24 7.67
C LYS A 174 16.37 2.54 6.34
N PHE A 175 16.98 3.71 6.24
CA PHE A 175 17.78 4.11 5.08
C PHE A 175 18.95 5.00 5.54
N ASN A 176 19.93 5.21 4.66
CA ASN A 176 21.10 6.05 4.90
C ASN A 176 21.91 5.70 6.17
N GLY A 177 21.75 4.49 6.72
CA GLY A 177 22.51 3.99 7.87
C GLY A 177 22.18 4.65 9.21
N GLY A 178 21.17 5.53 9.26
CA GLY A 178 20.75 6.23 10.49
C GLY A 178 19.48 5.64 11.11
N ASP A 179 18.80 6.45 11.93
CA ASP A 179 17.50 6.10 12.52
C ASP A 179 16.30 6.51 11.65
N SER A 180 16.55 7.28 10.59
CA SER A 180 15.53 7.64 9.61
C SER A 180 14.94 6.40 8.93
N SER A 181 13.62 6.37 8.80
CA SER A 181 12.90 5.25 8.19
C SER A 181 11.92 5.69 7.12
N LEU A 182 11.67 4.83 6.15
CA LEU A 182 10.52 4.92 5.25
C LEU A 182 9.28 4.34 5.94
N TYR A 183 8.12 4.94 5.72
CA TYR A 183 6.83 4.32 5.99
C TYR A 183 6.45 3.44 4.80
N VAL A 184 6.22 2.15 5.03
CA VAL A 184 5.96 1.15 3.99
C VAL A 184 4.61 0.51 4.21
N LEU A 185 3.81 0.42 3.14
CA LEU A 185 2.58 -0.36 3.08
C LEU A 185 2.81 -1.60 2.24
N VAL A 186 2.35 -2.74 2.74
CA VAL A 186 2.31 -4.00 2.00
C VAL A 186 0.90 -4.57 2.04
N THR A 187 0.42 -5.03 0.89
CA THR A 187 -0.80 -5.83 0.79
C THR A 187 -0.46 -7.21 0.24
N ALA A 188 -0.91 -8.26 0.93
CA ALA A 188 -0.76 -9.64 0.52
C ALA A 188 -2.12 -10.33 0.44
N GLU A 189 -2.24 -11.32 -0.44
CA GLU A 189 -3.40 -12.18 -0.55
C GLU A 189 -3.26 -13.35 0.44
N GLU A 190 -4.33 -13.68 1.16
CA GLU A 190 -4.28 -14.55 2.34
C GLU A 190 -4.14 -16.04 1.98
N GLU A 191 -4.74 -16.51 0.88
CA GLU A 191 -4.72 -17.92 0.51
C GLU A 191 -3.37 -18.35 -0.07
N SER A 192 -2.88 -17.62 -1.06
CA SER A 192 -1.56 -17.87 -1.68
C SER A 192 -0.38 -17.36 -0.85
N GLY A 193 -0.64 -16.44 0.08
CA GLY A 193 0.38 -15.76 0.85
C GLY A 193 1.25 -14.79 0.05
N LYS A 194 0.95 -14.58 -1.25
CA LYS A 194 1.72 -13.71 -2.13
C LYS A 194 1.41 -12.24 -1.90
N VAL A 195 2.44 -11.42 -2.02
CA VAL A 195 2.36 -9.97 -1.89
C VAL A 195 1.88 -9.38 -3.20
N VAL A 196 0.76 -8.68 -3.15
CA VAL A 196 0.15 -7.99 -4.31
C VAL A 196 0.89 -6.67 -4.60
N ALA A 197 1.12 -5.87 -3.56
CA ALA A 197 1.70 -4.55 -3.71
C ALA A 197 2.54 -4.14 -2.51
N ILE A 198 3.58 -3.37 -2.79
CA ILE A 198 4.37 -2.62 -1.81
C ILE A 198 4.41 -1.15 -2.21
N SER A 199 4.40 -0.24 -1.25
CA SER A 199 4.50 1.20 -1.49
C SER A 199 5.19 1.89 -0.33
N THR A 200 6.02 2.88 -0.61
CA THR A 200 6.68 3.70 0.41
C THR A 200 6.20 5.15 0.32
N ASN A 201 6.50 5.93 1.34
CA ASN A 201 6.26 7.37 1.35
C ASN A 201 7.41 8.22 0.77
N TYR A 202 8.35 7.61 0.04
CA TYR A 202 9.36 8.35 -0.71
C TYR A 202 8.78 8.88 -2.03
N SER A 203 9.02 10.15 -2.33
CA SER A 203 8.65 10.78 -3.59
C SER A 203 9.90 11.32 -4.29
N ALA A 204 10.07 10.97 -5.56
CA ALA A 204 11.11 11.53 -6.42
C ALA A 204 10.71 12.90 -7.02
N GLN A 205 9.54 13.43 -6.64
CA GLN A 205 9.00 14.69 -7.13
C GLN A 205 8.45 15.52 -5.97
N PRO A 206 8.54 16.85 -6.03
CA PRO A 206 8.06 17.70 -4.96
C PRO A 206 6.53 17.70 -4.85
N VAL A 207 6.05 17.74 -3.61
CA VAL A 207 4.64 17.99 -3.26
C VAL A 207 4.54 19.25 -2.41
N GLU A 208 3.32 19.70 -2.14
CA GLU A 208 3.08 20.89 -1.30
C GLU A 208 3.62 20.67 0.13
N ALA A 209 4.10 21.74 0.75
CA ALA A 209 4.78 21.68 2.06
C ALA A 209 3.95 20.97 3.14
N ASP A 210 2.64 21.19 3.17
CA ASP A 210 1.70 20.56 4.11
C ASP A 210 1.60 19.04 3.98
N TYR A 211 2.09 18.47 2.88
CA TYR A 211 2.11 17.03 2.59
C TYR A 211 3.51 16.42 2.69
N GLN A 212 4.52 17.20 3.04
CA GLN A 212 5.84 16.70 3.38
C GLN A 212 5.86 16.23 4.86
N TYR A 213 6.62 15.19 5.15
CA TYR A 213 6.72 14.60 6.48
C TYR A 213 7.97 15.07 7.21
N HIS A 214 7.82 15.53 8.46
CA HIS A 214 8.89 16.19 9.22
C HIS A 214 8.91 15.85 10.73
N SER A 215 8.42 14.67 11.13
CA SER A 215 8.34 14.33 12.56
C SER A 215 9.54 13.52 13.03
N ASP A 216 10.09 13.89 14.19
CA ASP A 216 11.05 13.10 14.96
C ASP A 216 10.38 12.26 16.06
N TYR A 217 9.10 12.52 16.32
CA TYR A 217 8.29 11.77 17.28
C TYR A 217 7.74 10.49 16.64
N GLU A 218 7.54 9.47 17.46
CA GLU A 218 6.91 8.21 17.08
C GLU A 218 5.70 7.94 17.97
N GLU A 219 4.52 7.78 17.37
CA GLU A 219 3.35 7.27 18.05
C GLU A 219 3.58 5.81 18.46
N ARG A 220 3.82 5.58 19.76
CA ARG A 220 3.99 4.23 20.31
C ARG A 220 2.73 3.77 21.02
N LEU A 221 2.26 2.59 20.63
CA LEU A 221 1.22 1.88 21.37
C LEU A 221 1.86 1.12 22.55
N PRO A 222 1.56 1.48 23.81
CA PRO A 222 2.04 0.72 24.97
C PRO A 222 1.43 -0.69 25.00
N SER A 223 2.10 -1.61 25.72
CA SER A 223 1.59 -2.96 25.95
C SER A 223 0.18 -2.97 26.59
N GLY A 224 -0.61 -3.98 26.25
CA GLY A 224 -1.96 -4.14 26.79
C GLY A 224 -2.75 -5.25 26.09
N THR A 225 -4.01 -5.43 26.48
CA THR A 225 -4.93 -6.29 25.73
C THR A 225 -5.25 -5.65 24.37
N LEU A 226 -5.69 -6.45 23.39
CA LEU A 226 -6.03 -5.91 22.07
C LEU A 226 -7.12 -4.83 22.13
N ALA A 227 -8.08 -4.95 23.07
CA ALA A 227 -9.09 -3.93 23.29
C ALA A 227 -8.47 -2.59 23.72
N HIS A 228 -7.53 -2.61 24.67
CA HIS A 228 -6.80 -1.40 25.09
C HIS A 228 -5.98 -0.80 23.95
N LEU A 229 -5.33 -1.63 23.12
CA LEU A 229 -4.57 -1.16 21.97
C LEU A 229 -5.45 -0.45 20.94
N VAL A 230 -6.62 -1.01 20.63
CA VAL A 230 -7.61 -0.41 19.73
C VAL A 230 -8.11 0.94 20.28
N GLN A 231 -8.56 0.97 21.54
CA GLN A 231 -9.08 2.19 22.16
C GLN A 231 -8.03 3.30 22.27
N ARG A 232 -6.78 2.94 22.61
CA ARG A 232 -5.66 3.89 22.62
C ARG A 232 -5.34 4.39 21.21
N LYS A 233 -5.40 3.54 20.19
CA LYS A 233 -5.18 3.98 18.81
C LYS A 233 -6.23 5.00 18.37
N GLU A 234 -7.51 4.74 18.64
CA GLU A 234 -8.59 5.71 18.36
C GLU A 234 -8.34 7.04 19.07
N ALA A 235 -7.99 7.00 20.37
CA ALA A 235 -7.70 8.20 21.14
C ALA A 235 -6.49 8.99 20.60
N MET A 236 -5.44 8.32 20.13
CA MET A 236 -4.31 8.97 19.47
C MET A 236 -4.73 9.63 18.15
N THR A 237 -5.46 8.92 17.30
CA THR A 237 -5.94 9.46 16.02
C THR A 237 -6.82 10.70 16.21
N MET A 238 -7.68 10.73 17.25
CA MET A 238 -8.49 11.91 17.60
C MET A 238 -7.68 13.14 18.01
N ARG A 239 -6.49 12.93 18.60
CA ARG A 239 -5.64 14.02 19.11
C ARG A 239 -4.78 14.64 18.02
N ARG A 240 -4.68 14.01 16.84
CA ARG A 240 -3.95 14.56 15.70
C ARG A 240 -4.64 15.83 15.21
N ASN A 241 -3.85 16.81 14.78
CA ASN A 241 -4.36 18.04 14.14
C ASN A 241 -5.17 17.72 12.86
N VAL A 242 -4.67 16.77 12.08
CA VAL A 242 -5.36 16.20 10.93
C VAL A 242 -5.36 14.69 11.09
N LEU A 243 -6.50 14.03 10.88
CA LEU A 243 -6.66 12.61 11.23
C LEU A 243 -5.60 11.67 10.63
N PHE A 244 -5.08 12.02 9.44
CA PHE A 244 -4.09 11.23 8.72
C PHE A 244 -2.63 11.58 9.02
N ASP A 245 -2.36 12.60 9.86
CA ASP A 245 -1.01 13.02 10.25
C ASP A 245 -0.45 12.07 11.30
N VAL A 246 -0.06 10.87 10.88
CA VAL A 246 0.60 9.89 11.73
C VAL A 246 2.07 10.23 11.90
N ASP A 247 2.56 10.23 13.14
CA ASP A 247 3.98 10.32 13.46
C ASP A 247 4.57 8.91 13.59
N TYR A 248 5.43 8.50 12.65
CA TYR A 248 6.03 7.15 12.62
C TYR A 248 7.52 7.13 13.01
N GLY A 249 8.03 8.25 13.53
CA GLY A 249 9.44 8.44 13.89
C GLY A 249 10.25 9.22 12.85
N PRO A 250 11.55 9.40 13.10
CA PRO A 250 12.45 10.19 12.27
C PRO A 250 12.48 9.72 10.81
N ALA A 251 12.53 10.68 9.90
CA ALA A 251 12.56 10.42 8.47
C ALA A 251 13.30 11.55 7.72
N ILE A 252 14.55 11.77 8.09
CA ILE A 252 15.39 12.86 7.57
C ILE A 252 16.21 12.35 6.37
N LEU A 253 16.09 13.04 5.25
CA LEU A 253 16.92 12.81 4.05
C LEU A 253 18.27 13.51 4.16
N TYR A 254 19.25 13.02 3.41
CA TYR A 254 20.50 13.77 3.22
C TYR A 254 20.24 15.06 2.43
N LYS A 255 21.06 16.09 2.69
CA LYS A 255 20.90 17.44 2.11
C LYS A 255 20.81 17.46 0.57
N ASN A 256 21.46 16.50 -0.10
CA ASN A 256 21.52 16.41 -1.56
C ASN A 256 20.63 15.31 -2.13
N ASP A 257 19.74 14.72 -1.33
CA ASP A 257 18.75 13.77 -1.86
C ASP A 257 17.76 14.53 -2.77
N PRO A 258 17.55 14.09 -4.02
CA PRO A 258 16.68 14.79 -4.96
C PRO A 258 15.17 14.57 -4.67
N GLY A 259 14.83 13.66 -3.75
CA GLY A 259 13.47 13.35 -3.36
C GLY A 259 13.01 14.05 -2.09
N MET A 260 11.88 13.59 -1.57
CA MET A 260 11.32 13.99 -0.29
C MET A 260 10.50 12.86 0.33
N LEU A 261 10.31 12.92 1.65
CA LEU A 261 9.36 12.05 2.32
C LEU A 261 8.02 12.75 2.48
N VAL A 262 6.97 12.10 2.01
CA VAL A 262 5.61 12.62 2.06
C VAL A 262 4.84 11.99 3.21
N LYS A 263 3.76 12.64 3.62
CA LYS A 263 2.85 12.08 4.62
C LYS A 263 2.25 10.76 4.14
N PRO A 264 2.13 9.72 4.99
CA PRO A 264 1.64 8.38 4.62
C PRO A 264 0.25 8.31 3.98
N VAL A 265 -0.56 9.37 4.09
CA VAL A 265 -1.85 9.45 3.40
C VAL A 265 -1.70 9.34 1.88
N LEU A 266 -0.71 9.99 1.26
CA LEU A 266 -0.54 9.96 -0.20
C LEU A 266 -0.20 8.55 -0.72
N PRO A 267 0.80 7.84 -0.18
CA PRO A 267 1.07 6.47 -0.59
C PRO A 267 -0.08 5.52 -0.27
N ALA A 268 -0.86 5.72 0.79
CA ALA A 268 -2.01 4.85 1.07
C ALA A 268 -3.06 4.86 -0.03
N TYR A 269 -3.46 6.05 -0.52
CA TYR A 269 -4.43 6.14 -1.61
C TYR A 269 -3.89 5.53 -2.90
N ARG A 270 -2.64 5.85 -3.25
CA ARG A 270 -1.97 5.24 -4.42
C ARG A 270 -1.81 3.73 -4.28
N HIS A 271 -1.52 3.23 -3.08
CA HIS A 271 -1.28 1.81 -2.82
C HIS A 271 -2.51 0.97 -3.15
N PHE A 272 -3.69 1.38 -2.69
CA PHE A 272 -4.92 0.63 -2.96
C PHE A 272 -5.39 0.76 -4.40
N GLU A 273 -5.06 1.83 -5.12
CA GLU A 273 -5.26 1.87 -6.57
C GLU A 273 -4.39 0.85 -7.30
N LEU A 274 -3.12 0.67 -6.88
CA LEU A 274 -2.27 -0.38 -7.43
C LEU A 274 -2.81 -1.77 -7.08
N VAL A 275 -3.19 -2.01 -5.83
CA VAL A 275 -3.81 -3.28 -5.41
C VAL A 275 -5.02 -3.58 -6.29
N GLN A 276 -5.95 -2.64 -6.42
CA GLN A 276 -7.11 -2.79 -7.31
C GLN A 276 -6.67 -3.09 -8.74
N ALA A 277 -5.74 -2.30 -9.30
CA ALA A 277 -5.31 -2.49 -10.69
C ALA A 277 -4.69 -3.88 -10.96
N LEU A 278 -4.14 -4.53 -9.95
CA LEU A 278 -3.54 -5.87 -10.05
C LEU A 278 -4.53 -7.01 -9.75
N THR A 279 -5.68 -6.74 -9.12
CA THR A 279 -6.65 -7.77 -8.70
C THR A 279 -8.03 -7.67 -9.38
N ASP A 280 -8.41 -6.50 -9.90
CA ASP A 280 -9.79 -6.17 -10.27
C ASP A 280 -10.36 -7.04 -11.39
N GLU A 281 -9.58 -7.30 -12.45
CA GLU A 281 -10.06 -8.02 -13.65
C GLU A 281 -10.54 -9.45 -13.36
N ARG A 282 -10.14 -10.03 -12.23
CA ARG A 282 -10.34 -11.45 -11.91
C ARG A 282 -11.08 -11.69 -10.60
N SER A 283 -11.34 -10.65 -9.81
CA SER A 283 -12.02 -10.80 -8.53
C SER A 283 -13.52 -10.54 -8.64
N LEU A 284 -14.32 -11.47 -8.10
CA LEU A 284 -15.75 -11.30 -7.92
C LEU A 284 -16.04 -10.61 -6.60
N ASN A 285 -15.52 -11.12 -5.48
CA ASN A 285 -15.61 -10.46 -4.18
C ASN A 285 -14.23 -10.25 -3.58
N VAL A 286 -14.11 -9.18 -2.80
CA VAL A 286 -12.85 -8.78 -2.18
C VAL A 286 -13.05 -8.51 -0.70
N GLN A 287 -12.28 -9.18 0.14
CA GLN A 287 -12.17 -8.88 1.56
C GLN A 287 -10.82 -8.22 1.84
N HIS A 288 -10.84 -7.06 2.49
CA HIS A 288 -9.65 -6.39 3.00
C HIS A 288 -9.61 -6.46 4.54
N TYR A 289 -8.52 -6.98 5.07
CA TYR A 289 -8.14 -6.92 6.47
C TYR A 289 -7.03 -5.89 6.62
N LEU A 290 -7.32 -4.81 7.34
CA LEU A 290 -6.44 -3.65 7.39
C LEU A 290 -5.84 -3.50 8.79
N ASP A 291 -4.57 -3.12 8.84
CA ASP A 291 -4.01 -2.49 10.03
C ASP A 291 -4.83 -1.25 10.40
N HIS A 292 -4.91 -0.96 11.70
CA HIS A 292 -5.85 0.00 12.26
C HIS A 292 -5.33 1.44 12.12
N GLU A 293 -5.49 1.99 10.91
CA GLU A 293 -5.24 3.39 10.55
C GLU A 293 -6.30 3.97 9.62
N CYS A 294 -6.73 5.21 9.90
CA CYS A 294 -7.87 5.82 9.20
C CYS A 294 -7.59 6.16 7.73
N PHE A 295 -6.35 6.53 7.39
CA PHE A 295 -5.97 6.86 6.01
C PHE A 295 -5.75 5.61 5.15
N ILE A 296 -5.33 4.49 5.75
CA ILE A 296 -5.28 3.17 5.08
C ILE A 296 -6.71 2.78 4.69
N LEU A 297 -7.65 2.88 5.63
CA LEU A 297 -9.07 2.66 5.35
C LEU A 297 -9.59 3.60 4.26
N GLY A 298 -9.28 4.90 4.34
CA GLY A 298 -9.70 5.88 3.34
C GLY A 298 -9.23 5.53 1.93
N GLY A 299 -7.95 5.18 1.77
CA GLY A 299 -7.39 4.74 0.49
C GLY A 299 -8.07 3.46 -0.03
N CYS A 300 -8.25 2.46 0.84
CA CYS A 300 -8.90 1.20 0.51
C CYS A 300 -10.35 1.40 0.03
N MET A 301 -11.12 2.24 0.74
CA MET A 301 -12.51 2.54 0.39
C MET A 301 -12.62 3.27 -0.93
N MET A 302 -11.76 4.26 -1.18
CA MET A 302 -11.83 5.05 -2.40
C MET A 302 -11.42 4.24 -3.62
N ALA A 303 -10.38 3.42 -3.55
CA ALA A 303 -10.02 2.52 -4.64
C ALA A 303 -11.19 1.57 -4.97
N ASN A 304 -11.80 0.95 -3.96
CA ASN A 304 -12.85 -0.07 -4.12
C ASN A 304 -14.29 0.47 -4.09
N PHE A 305 -14.49 1.77 -4.31
CA PHE A 305 -15.81 2.40 -4.11
C PHE A 305 -16.95 1.76 -4.92
N SER A 306 -16.69 1.39 -6.19
CA SER A 306 -17.66 0.69 -7.04
C SER A 306 -18.05 -0.66 -6.44
N TYR A 307 -17.09 -1.45 -5.97
CA TYR A 307 -17.34 -2.75 -5.35
C TYR A 307 -18.05 -2.61 -4.00
N LEU A 308 -17.76 -1.57 -3.22
CA LEU A 308 -18.50 -1.25 -1.99
C LEU A 308 -19.97 -0.97 -2.28
N ARG A 309 -20.28 -0.18 -3.32
CA ARG A 309 -21.67 0.09 -3.72
C ARG A 309 -22.40 -1.15 -4.22
N GLN A 310 -21.68 -2.07 -4.84
CA GLN A 310 -22.23 -3.36 -5.33
C GLN A 310 -22.32 -4.43 -4.23
N GLY A 311 -21.84 -4.16 -3.01
CA GLY A 311 -21.78 -5.16 -1.93
C GLY A 311 -20.73 -6.26 -2.15
N ARG A 312 -19.78 -6.04 -3.06
CA ARG A 312 -18.72 -6.99 -3.45
C ARG A 312 -17.39 -6.76 -2.73
N CYS A 313 -17.28 -5.67 -1.96
CA CYS A 313 -16.10 -5.37 -1.16
C CYS A 313 -16.45 -5.30 0.33
N HIS A 314 -15.68 -6.01 1.13
CA HIS A 314 -15.79 -6.01 2.59
C HIS A 314 -14.46 -5.56 3.19
N ILE A 315 -14.52 -4.64 4.15
CA ILE A 315 -13.33 -4.04 4.76
C ILE A 315 -13.45 -4.18 6.27
N SER A 316 -12.39 -4.65 6.91
CA SER A 316 -12.34 -4.79 8.36
C SER A 316 -11.00 -4.30 8.88
N PHE A 317 -11.02 -3.61 10.02
CA PHE A 317 -9.79 -3.45 10.79
C PHE A 317 -9.51 -4.73 11.56
N VAL A 318 -8.23 -5.08 11.65
CA VAL A 318 -7.75 -6.25 12.38
C VAL A 318 -6.57 -5.83 13.25
N ARG A 319 -6.55 -6.33 14.49
CA ARG A 319 -5.39 -6.37 15.36
C ARG A 319 -5.19 -7.82 15.77
N GLU A 320 -3.99 -8.34 15.60
CA GLU A 320 -3.70 -9.75 15.80
C GLU A 320 -2.36 -9.93 16.51
N ARG A 321 -2.28 -10.92 17.40
CA ARG A 321 -1.06 -11.33 18.09
C ARG A 321 -1.07 -12.85 18.27
N GLY A 322 0.09 -13.46 18.11
CA GLY A 322 0.24 -14.91 18.13
C GLY A 322 0.32 -15.48 16.72
N VAL A 323 0.42 -16.81 16.61
CA VAL A 323 0.64 -17.50 15.32
C VAL A 323 -0.36 -18.62 15.05
N THR A 324 -1.14 -19.05 16.05
CA THR A 324 -2.03 -20.21 15.92
C THR A 324 -3.46 -19.78 16.22
N PRO A 325 -4.27 -19.46 15.19
CA PRO A 325 -5.68 -19.15 15.41
C PRO A 325 -6.42 -20.36 16.02
N PRO A 326 -7.44 -20.12 16.86
CA PRO A 326 -8.23 -21.19 17.45
C PRO A 326 -8.88 -22.09 16.39
N LYS A 327 -8.71 -23.41 16.52
CA LYS A 327 -9.39 -24.41 15.69
C LYS A 327 -10.87 -24.63 16.08
N ARG A 328 -11.25 -24.22 17.29
CA ARG A 328 -12.60 -24.38 17.83
C ARG A 328 -13.37 -23.06 17.73
N ASP A 329 -14.69 -23.17 17.57
CA ASP A 329 -15.57 -22.02 17.60
C ASP A 329 -15.64 -21.43 19.00
N LEU A 330 -15.16 -20.19 19.13
CA LEU A 330 -15.20 -19.40 20.35
C LEU A 330 -16.12 -18.20 20.15
N PRO A 331 -17.09 -17.96 21.04
CA PRO A 331 -17.93 -16.77 20.97
C PRO A 331 -17.07 -15.53 21.20
N PRO A 332 -17.22 -14.47 20.38
CA PRO A 332 -16.42 -13.26 20.54
C PRO A 332 -16.88 -12.45 21.76
N ARG A 333 -15.95 -11.76 22.43
CA ARG A 333 -16.31 -10.68 23.36
C ARG A 333 -16.39 -9.37 22.60
N LEU A 334 -17.46 -8.61 22.83
CA LEU A 334 -17.71 -7.33 22.18
C LEU A 334 -17.16 -6.17 23.01
N PHE A 335 -16.64 -5.14 22.34
CA PHE A 335 -16.30 -3.87 22.97
C PHE A 335 -16.45 -2.73 21.97
N LEU A 336 -16.63 -1.51 22.48
CA LEU A 336 -16.60 -0.29 21.68
C LEU A 336 -15.20 0.28 21.67
N SER A 337 -14.74 0.71 20.49
CA SER A 337 -13.41 1.32 20.35
C SER A 337 -13.32 2.70 20.99
N GLY A 338 -14.45 3.37 21.20
CA GLY A 338 -14.45 4.81 21.41
C GLY A 338 -13.95 5.56 20.18
N GLY A 339 -13.80 6.86 20.36
CA GLY A 339 -13.19 7.77 19.41
C GLY A 339 -14.05 8.14 18.19
N ILE A 340 -13.38 8.43 17.06
CA ILE A 340 -13.98 9.17 15.92
C ILE A 340 -15.20 8.44 15.36
N ARG A 341 -15.13 7.10 15.28
CA ARG A 341 -16.19 6.27 14.69
C ARG A 341 -16.93 5.42 15.72
N ASN A 342 -16.39 5.29 16.94
CA ASN A 342 -16.92 4.45 18.02
C ASN A 342 -17.42 3.07 17.55
N ASN A 343 -16.63 2.40 16.72
CA ASN A 343 -17.05 1.16 16.07
C ASN A 343 -17.16 0.00 17.08
N VAL A 344 -17.99 -0.99 16.75
CA VAL A 344 -18.08 -2.25 17.50
C VAL A 344 -16.97 -3.21 17.05
N TRP A 345 -16.19 -3.68 18.01
CA TRP A 345 -15.12 -4.65 17.82
C TRP A 345 -15.47 -5.99 18.48
N ARG A 346 -14.93 -7.06 17.90
CA ARG A 346 -15.03 -8.43 18.39
C ARG A 346 -13.65 -8.96 18.73
N THR A 347 -13.48 -9.53 19.91
CA THR A 347 -12.23 -10.19 20.31
C THR A 347 -12.38 -11.69 20.35
N PHE A 348 -11.37 -12.38 19.84
CA PHE A 348 -11.20 -13.83 19.89
C PHE A 348 -9.84 -14.10 20.52
N SER A 349 -9.81 -14.75 21.67
CA SER A 349 -8.57 -14.97 22.42
C SER A 349 -8.47 -16.39 22.95
N THR A 350 -7.27 -16.94 22.86
CA THR A 350 -6.81 -18.18 23.49
C THR A 350 -5.54 -17.88 24.29
N ARG A 351 -4.87 -18.92 24.82
CA ARG A 351 -3.58 -18.77 25.51
C ARG A 351 -2.50 -18.18 24.60
N ASP A 352 -2.41 -18.66 23.36
CA ASP A 352 -1.27 -18.39 22.46
C ASP A 352 -1.62 -17.48 21.27
N TYR A 353 -2.88 -17.06 21.19
CA TYR A 353 -3.38 -16.23 20.10
C TYR A 353 -4.49 -15.28 20.56
N ALA A 354 -4.45 -14.05 20.07
CA ALA A 354 -5.52 -13.08 20.25
C ALA A 354 -5.74 -12.29 18.96
N MET A 355 -7.00 -12.03 18.65
CA MET A 355 -7.44 -11.17 17.55
C MET A 355 -8.54 -10.23 18.02
N ALA A 356 -8.52 -9.00 17.53
CA ALA A 356 -9.62 -8.06 17.57
C ALA A 356 -9.95 -7.64 16.13
N VAL A 357 -11.22 -7.72 15.75
CA VAL A 357 -11.69 -7.38 14.41
C VAL A 357 -12.91 -6.47 14.47
N CYS A 358 -12.94 -5.47 13.60
CA CYS A 358 -14.08 -4.60 13.39
C CYS A 358 -14.44 -4.61 11.91
N ASN A 359 -15.65 -5.09 11.60
CA ASN A 359 -16.19 -4.96 10.26
C ASN A 359 -16.67 -3.53 10.02
N LEU A 360 -16.19 -2.92 8.94
CA LEU A 360 -16.48 -1.53 8.61
C LEU A 360 -17.48 -1.43 7.46
N THR A 361 -17.61 -2.45 6.61
CA THR A 361 -18.50 -2.39 5.45
C THR A 361 -19.44 -3.61 5.38
N GLY A 362 -20.74 -3.32 5.32
CA GLY A 362 -21.81 -4.30 5.09
C GLY A 362 -22.15 -5.23 6.26
N ASN A 363 -23.17 -6.07 6.04
CA ASN A 363 -23.70 -7.06 6.98
C ASN A 363 -23.02 -8.42 6.80
N LYS A 364 -21.69 -8.50 6.92
CA LYS A 364 -21.01 -9.80 6.87
C LYS A 364 -21.46 -10.63 8.08
N LYS A 365 -21.81 -11.91 7.87
CA LYS A 365 -22.16 -12.83 8.96
C LYS A 365 -21.01 -12.85 9.98
N VAL A 366 -21.33 -12.70 11.25
CA VAL A 366 -20.36 -12.65 12.36
C VAL A 366 -19.43 -13.88 12.35
N SER A 367 -19.94 -15.04 11.92
CA SER A 367 -19.17 -16.28 11.78
C SER A 367 -17.99 -16.17 10.82
N LEU A 368 -18.01 -15.28 9.84
CA LEU A 368 -16.90 -15.11 8.89
C LEU A 368 -15.77 -14.24 9.45
N LEU A 369 -16.05 -13.40 10.45
CA LEU A 369 -15.04 -12.49 11.04
C LEU A 369 -14.00 -13.22 11.88
N ARG A 370 -14.26 -14.47 12.28
CA ARG A 370 -13.28 -15.31 12.98
C ARG A 370 -12.08 -15.71 12.10
N HIS A 371 -12.23 -15.60 10.78
CA HIS A 371 -11.19 -15.88 9.79
C HIS A 371 -10.44 -14.61 9.37
N ALA A 372 -10.69 -13.48 10.02
CA ALA A 372 -9.90 -12.28 9.79
C ALA A 372 -8.45 -12.51 10.23
N THR A 373 -7.51 -11.91 9.52
CA THR A 373 -6.08 -12.09 9.82
C THR A 373 -5.25 -11.04 9.11
N LEU A 374 -4.04 -10.80 9.61
CA LEU A 374 -3.00 -10.04 8.94
C LEU A 374 -1.76 -10.89 8.63
N ASN A 375 -1.90 -12.21 8.61
CA ASN A 375 -0.78 -13.15 8.59
C ASN A 375 0.07 -13.04 7.32
N SER A 376 -0.51 -12.99 6.12
CA SER A 376 0.29 -12.97 4.89
C SER A 376 1.13 -11.70 4.76
N ALA A 377 0.58 -10.52 5.07
CA ALA A 377 1.36 -9.29 5.14
C ALA A 377 2.41 -9.33 6.27
N THR A 378 2.08 -9.94 7.42
CA THR A 378 3.03 -10.13 8.52
C THR A 378 4.19 -11.04 8.15
N ALA A 379 3.93 -12.11 7.39
CA ALA A 379 4.94 -13.05 6.93
C ALA A 379 5.96 -12.36 6.01
N PHE A 380 5.50 -11.52 5.08
CA PHE A 380 6.41 -10.72 4.26
C PHE A 380 7.21 -9.70 5.08
N ILE A 381 6.59 -9.02 6.05
CA ILE A 381 7.33 -8.09 6.93
C ILE A 381 8.45 -8.82 7.69
N ARG A 382 8.17 -10.02 8.21
CA ARG A 382 9.18 -10.86 8.87
C ARG A 382 10.26 -11.32 7.89
N TYR A 383 9.89 -11.67 6.66
CA TYR A 383 10.84 -12.00 5.60
C TYR A 383 11.82 -10.86 5.37
N VAL A 384 11.34 -9.63 5.17
CA VAL A 384 12.20 -8.45 4.98
C VAL A 384 13.10 -8.21 6.20
N HIS A 385 12.57 -8.34 7.42
CA HIS A 385 13.35 -8.12 8.64
C HIS A 385 14.39 -9.20 8.93
N ASN A 386 14.24 -10.40 8.36
CA ASN A 386 15.19 -11.50 8.51
C ASN A 386 16.04 -11.71 7.25
N HIS A 387 15.85 -10.92 6.21
CA HIS A 387 16.56 -11.07 4.96
C HIS A 387 18.05 -10.76 5.16
N PRO A 388 18.98 -11.59 4.62
CA PRO A 388 20.42 -11.40 4.84
C PRO A 388 20.92 -10.04 4.31
N PHE A 389 20.25 -9.50 3.30
CA PHE A 389 20.57 -8.18 2.74
C PHE A 389 20.08 -6.97 3.57
N LEU A 390 19.28 -7.16 4.62
CA LEU A 390 18.72 -6.05 5.41
C LEU A 390 19.76 -5.04 5.94
N PRO A 391 20.93 -5.45 6.49
CA PRO A 391 21.94 -4.51 6.94
C PRO A 391 22.47 -3.59 5.83
N HIS A 392 22.52 -4.10 4.59
CA HIS A 392 22.94 -3.35 3.42
C HIS A 392 21.81 -2.48 2.86
N LEU A 393 20.59 -2.99 2.84
CA LEU A 393 19.37 -2.23 2.51
C LEU A 393 19.26 -0.96 3.37
N ASN A 394 19.45 -1.10 4.68
CA ASN A 394 19.34 0.02 5.64
C ASN A 394 20.38 1.13 5.42
N ARG A 395 21.44 0.88 4.64
CA ARG A 395 22.50 1.85 4.32
C ARG A 395 22.31 2.54 2.96
N MET A 396 21.31 2.13 2.19
CA MET A 396 21.04 2.69 0.87
C MET A 396 20.28 4.02 0.96
N SER A 397 20.33 4.79 -0.14
CA SER A 397 19.40 5.91 -0.35
C SER A 397 17.95 5.42 -0.38
N PRO A 398 16.98 6.23 0.04
CA PRO A 398 15.57 5.83 0.07
C PRO A 398 15.04 5.38 -1.30
N GLY A 399 15.46 6.02 -2.39
CA GLY A 399 15.09 5.60 -3.75
C GLY A 399 15.60 4.19 -4.12
N ASN A 400 16.78 3.81 -3.62
CA ASN A 400 17.32 2.46 -3.81
C ASN A 400 16.64 1.44 -2.87
N VAL A 401 16.29 1.83 -1.65
CA VAL A 401 15.46 1.00 -0.76
C VAL A 401 14.13 0.65 -1.43
N VAL A 402 13.47 1.62 -2.07
CA VAL A 402 12.23 1.39 -2.83
C VAL A 402 12.42 0.34 -3.93
N ALA A 403 13.50 0.45 -4.71
CA ALA A 403 13.76 -0.51 -5.78
C ALA A 403 14.04 -1.92 -5.26
N VAL A 404 14.82 -2.05 -4.19
CA VAL A 404 15.10 -3.35 -3.57
C VAL A 404 13.84 -3.96 -2.96
N LEU A 405 12.97 -3.17 -2.33
CA LEU A 405 11.71 -3.66 -1.77
C LEU A 405 10.79 -4.27 -2.84
N ASP A 406 10.75 -3.69 -4.05
CA ASP A 406 10.02 -4.29 -5.18
C ASP A 406 10.63 -5.63 -5.63
N TYR A 407 11.95 -5.77 -5.55
CA TYR A 407 12.64 -7.04 -5.85
C TYR A 407 12.41 -8.08 -4.74
N LEU A 408 12.55 -7.72 -3.46
CA LEU A 408 12.31 -8.64 -2.34
C LEU A 408 10.87 -9.16 -2.33
N LYS A 409 9.90 -8.35 -2.77
CA LYS A 409 8.53 -8.79 -3.04
C LYS A 409 8.49 -9.92 -4.07
N PHE A 410 9.15 -9.73 -5.21
CA PHE A 410 9.21 -10.73 -6.29
C PHE A 410 9.91 -12.02 -5.83
N GLU A 411 11.05 -11.89 -5.15
CA GLU A 411 11.78 -13.03 -4.59
C GLU A 411 10.94 -13.82 -3.59
N TYR A 412 10.28 -13.12 -2.66
CA TYR A 412 9.35 -13.73 -1.72
C TYR A 412 8.20 -14.46 -2.44
N ASN A 413 7.60 -13.84 -3.45
CA ASN A 413 6.51 -14.47 -4.21
C ASN A 413 6.97 -15.67 -5.04
N ALA A 414 8.21 -15.67 -5.53
CA ALA A 414 8.80 -16.80 -6.24
C ALA A 414 9.03 -18.01 -5.32
N SER A 415 9.33 -17.78 -4.03
CA SER A 415 9.45 -18.85 -3.02
C SER A 415 8.11 -19.48 -2.58
N ARG A 416 6.98 -18.92 -3.02
CA ARG A 416 5.61 -19.35 -2.70
C ARG A 416 4.92 -20.12 -3.83
N ASN A 417 5.66 -20.44 -4.90
CA ASN A 417 5.15 -21.18 -6.06
C ASN A 417 5.06 -22.68 -5.82
#